data_AF-A0A9E3XV32-F1
#
_entry.id   AF-A0A9E3XV32-F1
#
_cell.length_a   1.000
_cell.length_b   1.000
_cell.length_c   1.000
_cell.angle_alpha   90.00
_cell.angle_beta   90.00
_cell.angle_gamma   90.00
#
_symmetry.space_group_name_H-M   'P 1'
#
loop_
_entity.id
_entity.type
_entity.pdbx_description
1 polymer ?
#
loop_
_entity_poly.entity_id
_entity_poly.type
_entity_poly.pdbx_seq_one_letter_code
_entity_poly.pdbx_strand_id
1 'polypeptide(L)'
;VTVDTSPVTAPDTGVPQESTPPTEPSTAATAPQPFVAIGDSVMVGAVDELRAGGVYVDAKENRGPGGVKETVISLRDAGVLGDGSVLVVQVGTISPMDGSDLAAIVAEIPSGVSTVYFMTVHGADVAWIPANNELIRSLPSLYPGVQIIDWDTHAGEVELCGDGIHLTCGGTGPALYYTKLILNAVGMPVPADDAQQTVLDYLRALAEGRWADAALPLWEGGLEPEARADLRPLFAPEYGLRPGEVTHEALAVALERWCADGCGTLVAGLSEPREGVVVVTFDFGVPQRSAAFTAGTFEGQPLVNGLPLRVPPGVDPATIVDCASAGSPVRALSADLDGDGWAEQIVVVDIPTHIGSTIMVCGTDLEVALMDVPAEPQVWVAVVRDAGSDVLLIDGRVYAFDGTSLVDQGVDASFTDSLGTGTGTSVGCGTWGGSEHVALRYTYTYEGGNSPDTATVMHVTVQPLLAPDADPDQYDLALPADIQTAVEIVNGWCDGLPVRTG
;
A
#
# COMPACT_ATOMS: atom_id res chain seq x y z
N VAL A 1 14.93 -52.08 72.29
CA VAL A 1 15.65 -50.82 72.00
C VAL A 1 14.56 -49.82 71.60
N THR A 2 13.87 -49.27 72.60
CA THR A 2 13.93 -47.85 73.06
C THR A 2 13.35 -46.91 71.99
N VAL A 3 12.09 -46.46 72.07
CA VAL A 3 11.40 -45.60 73.07
C VAL A 3 11.94 -44.17 73.07
N ASP A 4 11.11 -43.29 72.47
CA ASP A 4 10.58 -42.01 72.94
C ASP A 4 11.50 -40.98 73.63
N THR A 5 11.36 -39.72 73.18
CA THR A 5 11.26 -38.56 74.08
C THR A 5 10.31 -37.49 73.48
N SER A 6 9.00 -37.61 73.73
CA SER A 6 8.19 -36.85 74.71
C SER A 6 8.29 -35.28 74.71
N PRO A 7 7.36 -34.52 75.34
CA PRO A 7 5.91 -34.34 75.04
C PRO A 7 5.42 -32.87 75.34
N VAL A 8 4.09 -32.69 75.51
CA VAL A 8 3.33 -31.74 76.40
C VAL A 8 2.32 -30.84 75.64
N THR A 9 1.01 -31.16 75.58
CA THR A 9 -0.14 -30.93 76.53
C THR A 9 -0.90 -29.63 76.18
N ALA A 10 -2.04 -29.68 75.48
CA ALA A 10 -3.46 -29.84 75.90
C ALA A 10 -4.22 -28.48 75.99
N PRO A 11 -5.57 -28.44 76.12
CA PRO A 11 -6.47 -27.81 75.15
C PRO A 11 -7.09 -26.49 75.66
N ASP A 12 -7.57 -25.63 74.76
CA ASP A 12 -8.45 -24.52 75.16
C ASP A 12 -9.70 -24.40 74.28
N THR A 13 -10.72 -23.99 75.00
CA THR A 13 -12.15 -23.99 74.82
C THR A 13 -12.66 -23.00 73.77
N GLY A 14 -13.83 -23.33 73.22
CA GLY A 14 -14.50 -22.56 72.17
C GLY A 14 -14.98 -21.18 72.63
N VAL A 15 -14.93 -20.25 71.69
CA VAL A 15 -15.67 -18.98 71.69
C VAL A 15 -16.48 -18.95 70.38
N PRO A 16 -17.75 -18.51 70.38
CA PRO A 16 -18.58 -18.51 69.17
C PRO A 16 -18.05 -17.52 68.14
N GLN A 17 -17.81 -17.99 66.92
CA GLN A 17 -17.43 -17.13 65.81
C GLN A 17 -18.67 -16.37 65.33
N GLU A 18 -18.63 -15.04 65.47
CA GLU A 18 -19.64 -14.12 64.99
C GLU A 18 -19.74 -14.23 63.46
N SER A 19 -20.90 -14.66 62.99
CA SER A 19 -21.24 -14.80 61.57
C SER A 19 -21.34 -13.41 60.93
N THR A 20 -20.33 -12.99 60.19
CA THR A 20 -20.46 -11.89 59.23
C THR A 20 -21.59 -12.19 58.23
N PRO A 21 -22.51 -11.24 57.95
CA PRO A 21 -23.55 -11.44 56.94
C PRO A 21 -22.93 -11.66 55.55
N PRO A 22 -23.59 -12.40 54.65
CA PRO A 22 -23.11 -12.55 53.28
C PRO A 22 -23.11 -11.18 52.61
N THR A 23 -21.95 -10.77 52.09
CA THR A 23 -21.83 -9.64 51.19
C THR A 23 -22.58 -9.98 49.91
N GLU A 24 -23.69 -9.28 49.64
CA GLU A 24 -24.33 -9.31 48.33
C GLU A 24 -23.32 -8.85 47.26
N PRO A 25 -23.24 -9.51 46.10
CA PRO A 25 -22.43 -9.02 45.00
C PRO A 25 -22.96 -7.66 44.56
N SER A 26 -22.13 -6.64 44.68
CA SER A 26 -22.40 -5.33 44.10
C SER A 26 -22.32 -5.44 42.59
N THR A 27 -23.49 -5.43 41.92
CA THR A 27 -23.61 -5.27 40.48
C THR A 27 -23.23 -3.83 40.13
N ALA A 28 -21.94 -3.56 39.99
CA ALA A 28 -21.50 -2.35 39.30
C ALA A 28 -22.04 -2.44 37.87
N ALA A 29 -22.95 -1.53 37.51
CA ALA A 29 -23.47 -1.45 36.14
C ALA A 29 -22.29 -1.20 35.20
N THR A 30 -22.10 -2.09 34.23
CA THR A 30 -21.14 -1.91 33.13
C THR A 30 -21.51 -0.61 32.41
N ALA A 31 -20.57 0.31 32.27
CA ALA A 31 -20.78 1.50 31.46
C ALA A 31 -20.94 1.10 29.98
N PRO A 32 -21.82 1.77 29.21
CA PRO A 32 -21.97 1.51 27.79
C PRO A 32 -20.65 1.58 27.03
N GLN A 33 -20.46 0.64 26.11
CA GLN A 33 -19.32 0.68 25.20
C GLN A 33 -19.56 1.77 24.16
N PRO A 34 -18.53 2.57 23.83
CA PRO A 34 -18.69 3.65 22.85
C PRO A 34 -18.98 3.12 21.45
N PHE A 35 -18.44 1.95 21.09
CA PHE A 35 -18.60 1.34 19.76
C PHE A 35 -18.95 -0.14 19.90
N VAL A 36 -20.06 -0.56 19.32
CA VAL A 36 -20.58 -1.93 19.38
C VAL A 36 -20.84 -2.42 17.95
N ALA A 37 -20.35 -3.60 17.60
CA ALA A 37 -20.61 -4.24 16.32
C ALA A 37 -21.26 -5.62 16.54
N ILE A 38 -22.36 -5.87 15.82
CA ILE A 38 -23.08 -7.15 15.81
C ILE A 38 -23.10 -7.67 14.38
N GLY A 39 -22.57 -8.87 14.16
CA GLY A 39 -22.40 -9.41 12.80
C GLY A 39 -22.67 -10.89 12.63
N ASP A 40 -22.79 -11.33 11.37
CA ASP A 40 -22.85 -12.74 10.99
C ASP A 40 -21.45 -13.33 10.68
N SER A 41 -21.36 -14.40 9.89
CA SER A 41 -20.11 -15.10 9.58
C SER A 41 -19.08 -14.24 8.87
N VAL A 42 -19.51 -13.22 8.10
CA VAL A 42 -18.57 -12.32 7.43
C VAL A 42 -17.80 -11.50 8.48
N MET A 43 -18.51 -10.91 9.45
CA MET A 43 -17.89 -10.14 10.53
C MET A 43 -17.05 -11.03 11.46
N VAL A 44 -17.36 -12.33 11.60
CA VAL A 44 -16.50 -13.27 12.35
C VAL A 44 -15.07 -13.24 11.82
N GLY A 45 -14.89 -13.10 10.51
CA GLY A 45 -13.57 -12.99 9.88
C GLY A 45 -12.79 -11.72 10.23
N ALA A 46 -13.44 -10.70 10.77
CA ALA A 46 -12.84 -9.41 11.13
C ALA A 46 -12.82 -9.15 12.65
N VAL A 47 -13.19 -10.12 13.48
CA VAL A 47 -13.34 -9.94 14.94
C VAL A 47 -12.03 -9.46 15.59
N ASP A 48 -10.90 -10.05 15.22
CA ASP A 48 -9.62 -9.72 15.85
C ASP A 48 -9.19 -8.28 15.52
N GLU A 49 -9.35 -7.87 14.25
CA GLU A 49 -9.02 -6.52 13.79
C GLU A 49 -9.95 -5.45 14.38
N LEU A 50 -11.26 -5.71 14.42
CA LEU A 50 -12.23 -4.79 15.04
C LEU A 50 -11.96 -4.63 16.54
N ARG A 51 -11.59 -5.70 17.25
CA ARG A 51 -11.22 -5.63 18.66
C ARG A 51 -9.90 -4.88 18.88
N ALA A 52 -8.92 -5.08 18.00
CA ALA A 52 -7.67 -4.31 18.02
C ALA A 52 -7.95 -2.80 17.80
N GLY A 53 -8.92 -2.48 16.95
CA GLY A 53 -9.44 -1.12 16.74
C GLY A 53 -10.25 -0.55 17.92
N GLY A 54 -10.53 -1.33 18.96
CA GLY A 54 -11.26 -0.88 20.16
C GLY A 54 -12.78 -1.03 20.07
N VAL A 55 -13.31 -1.81 19.12
CA VAL A 55 -14.75 -2.08 18.99
C VAL A 55 -15.16 -3.24 19.89
N TYR A 56 -16.30 -3.12 20.59
CA TYR A 56 -16.94 -4.27 21.22
C TYR A 56 -17.65 -5.11 20.15
N VAL A 57 -17.16 -6.31 19.87
CA VAL A 57 -17.68 -7.15 18.78
C VAL A 57 -18.38 -8.39 19.31
N ASP A 58 -19.63 -8.54 18.91
CA ASP A 58 -20.39 -9.79 19.03
C ASP A 58 -20.74 -10.27 17.61
N ALA A 59 -19.90 -11.13 17.03
CA ALA A 59 -20.12 -11.74 15.71
C ALA A 59 -20.26 -13.26 15.86
N LYS A 60 -21.12 -13.89 15.04
CA LYS A 60 -21.38 -15.33 15.14
C LYS A 60 -21.71 -15.95 13.79
N GLU A 61 -21.08 -17.09 13.53
CA GLU A 61 -21.42 -18.00 12.43
C GLU A 61 -22.91 -18.33 12.41
N ASN A 62 -23.51 -18.42 11.22
CA ASN A 62 -24.92 -18.79 11.06
C ASN A 62 -25.92 -17.85 11.77
N ARG A 63 -25.54 -16.57 12.01
CA ARG A 63 -26.46 -15.58 12.58
C ARG A 63 -27.37 -15.00 11.50
N GLY A 64 -28.68 -15.11 11.74
CA GLY A 64 -29.73 -14.39 11.01
C GLY A 64 -30.31 -13.21 11.80
N PRO A 65 -31.32 -12.50 11.25
CA PRO A 65 -31.88 -11.28 11.85
C PRO A 65 -32.48 -11.48 13.24
N GLY A 66 -33.12 -12.63 13.50
CA GLY A 66 -33.61 -12.97 14.84
C GLY A 66 -32.49 -13.04 15.89
N GLY A 67 -31.34 -13.60 15.51
CA GLY A 67 -30.16 -13.67 16.39
C GLY A 67 -29.52 -12.30 16.65
N VAL A 68 -29.53 -11.41 15.65
CA VAL A 68 -29.13 -10.01 15.85
C VAL A 68 -30.05 -9.32 16.85
N LYS A 69 -31.37 -9.43 16.68
CA LYS A 69 -32.35 -8.85 17.59
C LYS A 69 -32.15 -9.31 19.04
N GLU A 70 -31.99 -10.62 19.24
CA GLU A 70 -31.69 -11.19 20.57
C GLU A 70 -30.37 -10.66 21.15
N THR A 71 -29.36 -10.43 20.30
CA THR A 71 -28.08 -9.84 20.71
C THR A 71 -28.25 -8.37 21.11
N VAL A 72 -29.01 -7.57 20.37
CA VAL A 72 -29.33 -6.17 20.74
C VAL A 72 -30.01 -6.12 22.11
N ILE A 73 -31.01 -6.98 22.35
CA ILE A 73 -31.70 -7.10 23.64
C ILE A 73 -30.69 -7.44 24.74
N SER A 74 -29.87 -8.47 24.53
CA SER A 74 -28.89 -8.94 25.51
C SER A 74 -27.88 -7.84 25.87
N LEU A 75 -27.32 -7.13 24.87
CA LEU A 75 -26.33 -6.08 25.10
C LEU A 75 -26.93 -4.82 25.73
N ARG A 76 -28.18 -4.48 25.39
CA ARG A 76 -28.94 -3.42 26.07
C ARG A 76 -29.15 -3.77 27.54
N ASP A 77 -29.68 -4.95 27.81
CA ASP A 77 -30.05 -5.36 29.17
C ASP A 77 -28.81 -5.53 30.07
N ALA A 78 -27.66 -5.86 29.47
CA ALA A 78 -26.35 -5.90 30.14
C ALA A 78 -25.69 -4.52 30.32
N GLY A 79 -26.25 -3.45 29.78
CA GLY A 79 -25.67 -2.10 29.82
C GLY A 79 -24.47 -1.90 28.91
N VAL A 80 -24.18 -2.84 28.00
CA VAL A 80 -23.09 -2.74 27.01
C VAL A 80 -23.48 -1.81 25.86
N LEU A 81 -24.74 -1.88 25.41
CA LEU A 81 -25.30 -0.99 24.39
C LEU A 81 -26.24 0.01 25.06
N GLY A 82 -25.95 1.31 24.98
CA GLY A 82 -26.72 2.32 25.69
C GLY A 82 -26.42 3.74 25.23
N ASP A 83 -26.58 4.70 26.15
CA ASP A 83 -26.42 6.13 25.86
C ASP A 83 -25.02 6.44 25.31
N GLY A 84 -24.98 7.11 24.16
CA GLY A 84 -23.74 7.52 23.50
C GLY A 84 -23.09 6.45 22.62
N SER A 85 -23.48 5.17 22.75
CA SER A 85 -22.96 4.09 21.90
C SER A 85 -23.24 4.36 20.42
N VAL A 86 -22.30 4.00 19.55
CA VAL A 86 -22.49 3.81 18.12
C VAL A 86 -22.64 2.32 17.85
N LEU A 87 -23.67 1.92 17.11
CA LEU A 87 -23.96 0.52 16.80
C LEU A 87 -23.73 0.23 15.31
N VAL A 88 -23.05 -0.86 15.00
CA VAL A 88 -22.92 -1.42 13.64
C VAL A 88 -23.62 -2.77 13.58
N VAL A 89 -24.49 -2.97 12.60
CA VAL A 89 -25.22 -4.22 12.37
C VAL A 89 -24.89 -4.76 10.97
N GLN A 90 -24.37 -5.97 10.90
CA GLN A 90 -24.18 -6.70 9.64
C GLN A 90 -24.93 -8.02 9.69
N VAL A 91 -25.91 -8.18 8.81
CA VAL A 91 -26.74 -9.39 8.73
C VAL A 91 -27.41 -9.49 7.37
N GLY A 92 -27.61 -10.71 6.90
CA GLY A 92 -28.32 -10.99 5.65
C GLY A 92 -27.54 -11.85 4.68
N THR A 93 -26.33 -12.27 5.03
CA THR A 93 -25.50 -13.12 4.17
C THR A 93 -26.14 -14.50 4.01
N ILE A 94 -26.73 -15.03 5.09
CA ILE A 94 -27.07 -16.45 5.21
C ILE A 94 -28.49 -16.78 4.74
N SER A 95 -29.42 -15.82 4.80
CA SER A 95 -30.81 -16.05 4.43
C SER A 95 -31.48 -14.78 3.93
N PRO A 96 -32.56 -14.93 3.13
CA PRO A 96 -33.44 -13.81 2.80
C PRO A 96 -33.97 -13.13 4.07
N MET A 97 -34.16 -11.82 3.99
CA MET A 97 -34.80 -11.01 5.02
C MET A 97 -35.97 -10.24 4.43
N ASP A 98 -36.87 -9.77 5.28
CA ASP A 98 -37.87 -8.78 4.90
C ASP A 98 -37.78 -7.51 5.75
N GLY A 99 -38.58 -6.50 5.42
CA GLY A 99 -38.59 -5.23 6.17
C GLY A 99 -39.04 -5.39 7.63
N SER A 100 -39.80 -6.44 7.96
CA SER A 100 -40.25 -6.69 9.34
C SER A 100 -39.12 -7.23 10.21
N ASP A 101 -38.20 -8.00 9.64
CA ASP A 101 -36.99 -8.46 10.32
C ASP A 101 -36.11 -7.28 10.77
N LEU A 102 -35.82 -6.35 9.85
CA LEU A 102 -35.00 -5.17 10.13
C LEU A 102 -35.71 -4.21 11.10
N ALA A 103 -37.01 -4.00 10.91
CA ALA A 103 -37.82 -3.19 11.83
C ALA A 103 -37.83 -3.76 13.25
N ALA A 104 -37.87 -5.09 13.40
CA ALA A 104 -37.82 -5.76 14.69
C ALA A 104 -36.45 -5.61 15.38
N ILE A 105 -35.35 -5.51 14.63
CA ILE A 105 -34.02 -5.18 15.19
C ILE A 105 -34.02 -3.72 15.66
N VAL A 106 -34.42 -2.79 14.79
CA VAL A 106 -34.40 -1.35 15.10
C VAL A 106 -35.28 -1.02 16.32
N ALA A 107 -36.41 -1.70 16.48
CA ALA A 107 -37.31 -1.51 17.62
C ALA A 107 -36.68 -1.84 18.99
N GLU A 108 -35.64 -2.68 19.03
CA GLU A 108 -34.96 -3.07 20.27
C GLU A 108 -33.77 -2.17 20.62
N ILE A 109 -33.32 -1.33 19.68
CA ILE A 109 -32.18 -0.43 19.85
C ILE A 109 -32.54 0.66 20.88
N PRO A 110 -31.72 0.88 21.92
CA PRO A 110 -31.96 1.93 22.90
C PRO A 110 -31.98 3.32 22.26
N SER A 111 -32.89 4.19 22.68
CA SER A 111 -33.00 5.56 22.15
C SER A 111 -31.79 6.45 22.44
N GLY A 112 -30.92 6.04 23.37
CA GLY A 112 -29.67 6.74 23.68
C GLY A 112 -28.50 6.42 22.76
N VAL A 113 -28.64 5.42 21.87
CA VAL A 113 -27.64 5.12 20.85
C VAL A 113 -27.53 6.32 19.91
N SER A 114 -26.31 6.81 19.73
CA SER A 114 -26.02 8.06 19.03
C SER A 114 -26.16 7.92 17.51
N THR A 115 -25.74 6.79 16.95
CA THR A 115 -25.87 6.45 15.53
C THR A 115 -25.93 4.94 15.35
N VAL A 116 -26.73 4.50 14.38
CA VAL A 116 -26.83 3.09 13.98
C VAL A 116 -26.37 2.95 12.54
N TYR A 117 -25.43 2.07 12.27
CA TYR A 117 -25.02 1.68 10.93
C TYR A 117 -25.59 0.31 10.61
N PHE A 118 -26.25 0.18 9.46
CA PHE A 118 -26.48 -1.12 8.84
C PHE A 118 -25.50 -1.30 7.69
N MET A 119 -24.89 -2.47 7.64
CA MET A 119 -23.92 -2.79 6.61
C MET A 119 -24.52 -3.71 5.55
N THR A 120 -24.34 -3.38 4.27
CA THR A 120 -24.73 -4.27 3.17
C THR A 120 -23.91 -5.57 3.21
N VAL A 121 -24.40 -6.61 2.54
CA VAL A 121 -23.77 -7.94 2.50
C VAL A 121 -23.31 -8.26 1.07
N HIS A 122 -22.31 -9.12 0.90
CA HIS A 122 -21.77 -9.46 -0.41
C HIS A 122 -21.75 -10.97 -0.67
N GLY A 123 -21.92 -11.34 -1.94
CA GLY A 123 -21.89 -12.72 -2.42
C GLY A 123 -22.57 -12.84 -3.79
N ALA A 124 -21.75 -12.82 -4.86
CA ALA A 124 -22.24 -12.75 -6.23
C ALA A 124 -23.19 -13.90 -6.63
N ASP A 125 -23.01 -15.09 -6.05
CA ASP A 125 -23.80 -16.28 -6.35
C ASP A 125 -24.97 -16.52 -5.36
N VAL A 126 -25.30 -15.53 -4.53
CA VAL A 126 -26.34 -15.66 -3.49
C VAL A 126 -27.60 -14.87 -3.87
N ALA A 127 -28.65 -15.59 -4.26
CA ALA A 127 -29.85 -15.02 -4.89
C ALA A 127 -30.61 -13.95 -4.07
N TRP A 128 -30.50 -13.97 -2.74
CA TRP A 128 -31.20 -13.01 -1.86
C TRP A 128 -30.38 -11.78 -1.51
N ILE A 129 -29.08 -11.77 -1.76
CA ILE A 129 -28.21 -10.63 -1.40
C ILE A 129 -28.65 -9.33 -2.07
N PRO A 130 -28.99 -9.29 -3.38
CA PRO A 130 -29.47 -8.05 -4.00
C PRO A 130 -30.72 -7.47 -3.31
N ALA A 131 -31.70 -8.32 -2.99
CA ALA A 131 -32.93 -7.88 -2.31
C ALA A 131 -32.68 -7.45 -0.86
N ASN A 132 -31.81 -8.17 -0.14
CA ASN A 132 -31.40 -7.80 1.21
C ASN A 132 -30.68 -6.45 1.23
N ASN A 133 -29.79 -6.20 0.27
CA ASN A 133 -29.07 -4.92 0.16
C ASN A 133 -30.00 -3.76 -0.22
N GLU A 134 -31.02 -3.99 -1.06
CA GLU A 134 -32.06 -2.99 -1.32
C GLU A 134 -32.82 -2.62 -0.04
N LEU A 135 -33.20 -3.62 0.76
CA LEU A 135 -33.84 -3.39 2.07
C LEU A 135 -32.92 -2.59 3.01
N ILE A 136 -31.66 -2.99 3.14
CA ILE A 136 -30.66 -2.31 3.99
C ILE A 136 -30.49 -0.85 3.55
N ARG A 137 -30.25 -0.59 2.26
CA ARG A 137 -30.07 0.77 1.71
C ARG A 137 -31.31 1.65 1.86
N SER A 138 -32.50 1.07 2.05
CA SER A 138 -33.73 1.83 2.28
C SER A 138 -33.88 2.37 3.71
N LEU A 139 -33.17 1.80 4.70
CA LEU A 139 -33.37 2.10 6.13
C LEU A 139 -33.20 3.57 6.52
N PRO A 140 -32.23 4.36 5.99
CA PRO A 140 -32.07 5.76 6.38
C PRO A 140 -33.30 6.61 6.05
N SER A 141 -34.08 6.23 5.03
CA SER A 141 -35.33 6.92 4.67
C SER A 141 -36.46 6.64 5.67
N LEU A 142 -36.38 5.53 6.39
CA LEU A 142 -37.36 5.07 7.38
C LEU A 142 -36.97 5.47 8.81
N TYR A 143 -35.66 5.55 9.07
CA TYR A 143 -35.08 5.76 10.40
C TYR A 143 -33.96 6.82 10.34
N PRO A 144 -34.23 8.08 10.71
CA PRO A 144 -33.27 9.18 10.56
C PRO A 144 -31.95 9.05 11.35
N GLY A 145 -31.87 8.13 12.32
CA GLY A 145 -30.65 7.79 13.06
C GLY A 145 -29.86 6.62 12.47
N VAL A 146 -30.31 6.07 11.35
CA VAL A 146 -29.67 4.97 10.63
C VAL A 146 -28.85 5.49 9.46
N GLN A 147 -27.63 4.99 9.33
CA GLN A 147 -26.70 5.22 8.22
C GLN A 147 -26.27 3.88 7.61
N ILE A 148 -25.64 3.93 6.44
CA ILE A 148 -25.21 2.74 5.70
C ILE A 148 -23.69 2.69 5.58
N ILE A 149 -23.13 1.51 5.82
CA ILE A 149 -21.79 1.14 5.37
C ILE A 149 -22.00 0.21 4.18
N ASP A 150 -21.51 0.54 2.99
CA ASP A 150 -21.81 -0.23 1.78
C ASP A 150 -20.71 -1.24 1.44
N TRP A 151 -20.60 -2.30 2.25
CA TRP A 151 -19.61 -3.37 2.02
C TRP A 151 -19.74 -4.01 0.63
N ASP A 152 -20.97 -4.19 0.13
CA ASP A 152 -21.25 -4.78 -1.18
C ASP A 152 -20.56 -4.06 -2.35
N THR A 153 -20.39 -2.73 -2.26
CA THR A 153 -19.67 -1.96 -3.30
C THR A 153 -18.16 -2.06 -3.19
N HIS A 154 -17.64 -2.42 -2.02
CA HIS A 154 -16.20 -2.49 -1.73
C HIS A 154 -15.63 -3.91 -1.75
N ALA A 155 -16.48 -4.92 -1.62
CA ALA A 155 -16.06 -6.32 -1.50
C ALA A 155 -15.22 -6.81 -2.71
N GLY A 156 -15.40 -6.20 -3.88
CA GLY A 156 -14.61 -6.49 -5.09
C GLY A 156 -13.18 -5.91 -5.08
N GLU A 157 -12.83 -5.09 -4.08
CA GLU A 157 -11.49 -4.50 -3.94
C GLU A 157 -10.51 -5.42 -3.20
N VAL A 158 -11.00 -6.55 -2.66
CA VAL A 158 -10.20 -7.52 -1.90
C VAL A 158 -10.45 -8.95 -2.37
N GLU A 159 -9.46 -9.82 -2.17
CA GLU A 159 -9.61 -11.24 -2.47
C GLU A 159 -10.37 -11.95 -1.34
N LEU A 160 -11.65 -12.23 -1.57
CA LEU A 160 -12.45 -13.06 -0.66
C LEU A 160 -12.10 -14.54 -0.82
N CYS A 161 -12.55 -15.37 0.13
CA CYS A 161 -12.56 -16.82 -0.03
C CYS A 161 -13.20 -17.23 -1.36
N GLY A 162 -12.86 -18.43 -1.86
CA GLY A 162 -13.37 -18.93 -3.14
C GLY A 162 -14.91 -19.08 -3.23
N ASP A 163 -15.64 -18.84 -2.14
CA ASP A 163 -17.09 -18.71 -2.11
C ASP A 163 -17.61 -17.29 -2.39
N GLY A 164 -16.72 -16.31 -2.53
CA GLY A 164 -17.03 -14.90 -2.76
C GLY A 164 -17.69 -14.20 -1.57
N ILE A 165 -17.59 -14.75 -0.35
CA ILE A 165 -18.30 -14.26 0.83
C ILE A 165 -17.35 -14.02 2.01
N HIS A 166 -16.54 -15.03 2.37
CA HIS A 166 -15.78 -15.00 3.63
C HIS A 166 -14.44 -14.27 3.50
N LEU A 167 -14.01 -13.62 4.59
CA LEU A 167 -12.79 -12.80 4.63
C LEU A 167 -11.50 -13.62 4.86
N THR A 168 -11.60 -14.77 5.53
CA THR A 168 -10.45 -15.43 6.19
C THR A 168 -9.49 -16.18 5.27
N CYS A 169 -9.85 -16.43 4.01
CA CYS A 169 -8.97 -17.16 3.08
C CYS A 169 -8.04 -16.25 2.28
N GLY A 170 -8.32 -14.95 2.20
CA GLY A 170 -7.47 -13.95 1.53
C GLY A 170 -6.35 -13.40 2.44
N GLY A 171 -5.99 -14.12 3.50
CA GLY A 171 -5.08 -13.61 4.53
C GLY A 171 -5.70 -12.53 5.41
N THR A 172 -4.88 -11.65 6.00
CA THR A 172 -5.34 -10.55 6.86
C THR A 172 -5.90 -9.36 6.08
N GLY A 173 -5.59 -9.23 4.78
CA GLY A 173 -5.96 -8.09 3.94
C GLY A 173 -7.47 -7.79 3.89
N PRO A 174 -8.34 -8.76 3.53
CA PRO A 174 -9.79 -8.54 3.49
C PRO A 174 -10.39 -8.18 4.85
N ALA A 175 -9.90 -8.80 5.93
CA ALA A 175 -10.33 -8.52 7.29
C ALA A 175 -9.95 -7.10 7.74
N LEU A 176 -8.74 -6.66 7.41
CA LEU A 176 -8.29 -5.29 7.65
C LEU A 176 -9.13 -4.30 6.86
N TYR A 177 -9.29 -4.48 5.55
CA TYR A 177 -10.09 -3.58 4.71
C TYR A 177 -11.53 -3.43 5.24
N TYR A 178 -12.19 -4.56 5.52
CA TYR A 178 -13.53 -4.58 6.13
C TYR A 178 -13.59 -3.82 7.46
N THR A 179 -12.56 -3.96 8.29
CA THR A 179 -12.41 -3.24 9.55
C THR A 179 -12.21 -1.74 9.34
N LYS A 180 -11.35 -1.34 8.40
CA LYS A 180 -11.10 0.08 8.08
C LYS A 180 -12.38 0.79 7.64
N LEU A 181 -13.23 0.14 6.84
CA LEU A 181 -14.55 0.68 6.48
C LEU A 181 -15.42 0.97 7.71
N ILE A 182 -15.48 0.03 8.66
CA ILE A 182 -16.25 0.20 9.89
C ILE A 182 -15.67 1.33 10.74
N LEU A 183 -14.36 1.32 11.00
CA LEU A 183 -13.69 2.31 11.83
C LEU A 183 -13.82 3.73 11.26
N ASN A 184 -13.65 3.88 9.94
CA ASN A 184 -13.88 5.15 9.23
C ASN A 184 -15.32 5.64 9.40
N ALA A 185 -16.30 4.76 9.20
CA ALA A 185 -17.72 5.12 9.31
C ALA A 185 -18.08 5.61 10.73
N VAL A 186 -17.53 4.96 11.76
CA VAL A 186 -17.81 5.32 13.15
C VAL A 186 -16.90 6.43 13.71
N GLY A 187 -16.00 6.99 12.88
CA GLY A 187 -15.09 8.08 13.28
C GLY A 187 -13.99 7.65 14.27
N MET A 188 -13.62 6.37 14.26
CA MET A 188 -12.52 5.84 15.05
C MET A 188 -11.18 5.97 14.30
N PRO A 189 -10.05 6.07 15.02
CA PRO A 189 -8.74 5.98 14.39
C PRO A 189 -8.61 4.65 13.63
N VAL A 190 -8.30 4.74 12.35
CA VAL A 190 -7.98 3.58 11.52
C VAL A 190 -6.51 3.25 11.71
N PRO A 191 -6.14 2.04 12.15
CA PRO A 191 -4.75 1.62 12.18
C PRO A 191 -4.15 1.70 10.78
N ALA A 192 -3.01 2.39 10.67
CA ALA A 192 -2.16 2.31 9.50
C ALA A 192 -1.74 0.85 9.32
N ASP A 193 -1.74 0.35 8.09
CA ASP A 193 -1.06 -0.92 7.80
C ASP A 193 0.47 -0.73 7.85
N ASP A 194 1.24 -1.80 7.63
CA ASP A 194 2.70 -1.75 7.74
C ASP A 194 3.33 -0.74 6.77
N ALA A 195 2.81 -0.61 5.55
CA ALA A 195 3.32 0.34 4.55
C ALA A 195 3.02 1.79 4.97
N GLN A 196 1.76 2.07 5.35
CA GLN A 196 1.36 3.37 5.88
C GLN A 196 2.16 3.72 7.14
N GLN A 197 2.33 2.78 8.07
CA GLN A 197 3.05 3.00 9.31
C GLN A 197 4.52 3.29 9.05
N THR A 198 5.13 2.58 8.10
CA THR A 198 6.51 2.83 7.66
C THR A 198 6.67 4.25 7.10
N VAL A 199 5.75 4.72 6.25
CA VAL A 199 5.75 6.11 5.74
C VAL A 199 5.51 7.11 6.88
N LEU A 200 4.58 6.83 7.81
CA LEU A 200 4.34 7.71 8.96
C LEU A 200 5.57 7.87 9.85
N ASP A 201 6.26 6.77 10.15
CA ASP A 201 7.44 6.80 11.02
C ASP A 201 8.62 7.52 10.33
N TYR A 202 8.78 7.32 9.03
CA TYR A 202 9.72 8.07 8.20
C TYR A 202 9.44 9.58 8.23
N LEU A 203 8.21 10.00 7.92
CA LEU A 203 7.82 11.42 7.89
C LEU A 203 7.86 12.05 9.29
N ARG A 204 7.52 11.30 10.34
CA ARG A 204 7.65 11.74 11.73
C ARG A 204 9.10 11.95 12.11
N ALA A 205 10.00 11.04 11.72
CA ALA A 205 11.43 11.20 11.98
C ALA A 205 11.97 12.47 11.31
N LEU A 206 11.57 12.77 10.07
CA LEU A 206 11.90 14.02 9.38
C LEU A 206 11.38 15.25 10.16
N ALA A 207 10.10 15.25 10.55
CA ALA A 207 9.48 16.36 11.28
C ALA A 207 10.12 16.61 12.67
N GLU A 208 10.64 15.55 13.30
CA GLU A 208 11.32 15.61 14.61
C GLU A 208 12.82 15.89 14.49
N GLY A 209 13.37 16.04 13.27
CA GLY A 209 14.81 16.23 13.02
C GLY A 209 15.65 14.99 13.36
N ARG A 210 15.03 13.81 13.42
CA ARG A 210 15.71 12.52 13.61
C ARG A 210 16.22 11.98 12.27
N TRP A 211 17.16 12.71 11.65
CA TRP A 211 17.61 12.45 10.28
C TRP A 211 18.20 11.05 10.06
N ALA A 212 18.92 10.51 11.05
CA ALA A 212 19.45 9.14 10.98
C ALA A 212 18.32 8.10 10.94
N ASP A 213 17.26 8.30 11.73
CA ASP A 213 16.11 7.40 11.74
C ASP A 213 15.31 7.53 10.43
N ALA A 214 15.22 8.73 9.87
CA ALA A 214 14.61 8.96 8.56
C ALA A 214 15.41 8.37 7.40
N ALA A 215 16.74 8.35 7.49
CA ALA A 215 17.61 7.76 6.47
C ALA A 215 17.57 6.22 6.46
N LEU A 216 17.18 5.59 7.57
CA LEU A 216 17.16 4.12 7.70
C LEU A 216 16.25 3.42 6.65
N PRO A 217 14.96 3.78 6.50
CA PRO A 217 14.13 3.14 5.48
C PRO A 217 14.52 3.48 4.03
N LEU A 218 15.32 4.53 3.82
CA LEU A 218 15.92 4.83 2.50
C LEU A 218 17.21 4.03 2.24
N TRP A 219 17.81 3.47 3.29
CA TRP A 219 19.05 2.71 3.21
C TRP A 219 18.79 1.19 3.09
N GLU A 220 17.83 0.65 3.84
CA GLU A 220 17.64 -0.80 4.05
C GLU A 220 16.89 -1.53 2.90
N GLY A 221 17.00 -1.06 1.65
CA GLY A 221 16.06 -1.39 0.56
C GLY A 221 16.50 -2.39 -0.50
N GLY A 222 17.63 -3.07 -0.32
CA GLY A 222 18.17 -4.02 -1.30
C GLY A 222 18.84 -3.39 -2.54
N LEU A 223 18.62 -2.09 -2.78
CA LEU A 223 19.35 -1.28 -3.75
C LEU A 223 20.21 -0.26 -3.02
N GLU A 224 21.45 -0.10 -3.49
CA GLU A 224 22.34 0.97 -3.03
C GLU A 224 21.70 2.34 -3.34
N PRO A 225 21.86 3.37 -2.48
CA PRO A 225 21.23 4.68 -2.71
C PRO A 225 21.62 5.37 -4.02
N GLU A 226 22.85 5.18 -4.52
CA GLU A 226 23.30 5.66 -5.83
C GLU A 226 22.45 5.11 -6.98
N ALA A 227 21.87 3.94 -6.74
CA ALA A 227 21.15 3.12 -7.67
C ALA A 227 19.63 3.44 -7.66
N ARG A 228 19.21 4.38 -6.81
CA ARG A 228 17.81 4.70 -6.56
C ARG A 228 17.41 6.00 -7.21
N ALA A 229 16.47 5.94 -8.17
CA ALA A 229 16.01 7.11 -8.90
C ALA A 229 15.39 8.19 -8.00
N ASP A 230 14.68 7.77 -6.97
CA ASP A 230 14.05 8.67 -6.00
C ASP A 230 15.05 9.42 -5.12
N LEU A 231 16.27 8.91 -4.93
CA LEU A 231 17.31 9.56 -4.13
C LEU A 231 18.26 10.45 -4.94
N ARG A 232 18.18 10.42 -6.27
CA ARG A 232 19.05 11.19 -7.17
C ARG A 232 19.10 12.68 -6.85
N PRO A 233 18.00 13.37 -6.49
CA PRO A 233 18.08 14.78 -6.13
C PRO A 233 19.08 15.06 -5.01
N LEU A 234 19.32 14.11 -4.09
CA LEU A 234 20.28 14.26 -2.99
C LEU A 234 21.75 14.30 -3.44
N PHE A 235 22.05 13.89 -4.69
CA PHE A 235 23.40 13.94 -5.26
C PHE A 235 23.73 15.30 -5.90
N ALA A 236 22.78 16.24 -5.92
CA ALA A 236 23.09 17.61 -6.32
C ALA A 236 24.14 18.22 -5.37
N PRO A 237 25.09 19.05 -5.88
CA PRO A 237 26.20 19.57 -5.09
C PRO A 237 25.82 20.25 -3.76
N GLU A 238 24.65 20.87 -3.71
CA GLU A 238 24.08 21.54 -2.54
C GLU A 238 23.67 20.58 -1.41
N TYR A 239 23.24 19.37 -1.72
CA TYR A 239 22.88 18.34 -0.73
C TYR A 239 24.09 17.51 -0.32
N GLY A 240 25.08 17.41 -1.21
CA GLY A 240 26.43 16.95 -0.88
C GLY A 240 26.58 15.45 -0.69
N LEU A 241 25.58 14.65 -1.09
CA LEU A 241 25.77 13.22 -1.31
C LEU A 241 26.64 13.03 -2.55
N ARG A 242 27.58 12.08 -2.50
CA ARG A 242 28.55 11.85 -3.57
C ARG A 242 28.56 10.38 -3.98
N PRO A 243 28.58 10.07 -5.29
CA PRO A 243 28.68 8.69 -5.74
C PRO A 243 29.90 7.98 -5.15
N GLY A 244 29.72 6.77 -4.61
CA GLY A 244 30.79 5.96 -4.02
C GLY A 244 31.24 6.39 -2.61
N GLU A 245 30.63 7.44 -2.04
CA GLU A 245 30.83 7.88 -0.65
C GLU A 245 29.52 7.82 0.15
N VAL A 246 28.51 7.09 -0.33
CA VAL A 246 27.20 7.03 0.31
C VAL A 246 27.28 6.14 1.55
N THR A 247 27.00 6.74 2.69
CA THR A 247 26.84 6.09 3.98
C THR A 247 25.50 6.50 4.58
N HIS A 248 24.99 5.72 5.53
CA HIS A 248 23.78 6.09 6.27
C HIS A 248 23.87 7.50 6.89
N GLU A 249 25.04 7.88 7.42
CA GLU A 249 25.29 9.23 7.96
C GLU A 249 25.30 10.30 6.85
N ALA A 250 25.94 10.04 5.72
CA ALA A 250 25.94 10.98 4.59
C ALA A 250 24.53 11.17 4.02
N LEU A 251 23.73 10.10 3.97
CA LEU A 251 22.33 10.16 3.54
C LEU A 251 21.47 10.98 4.52
N ALA A 252 21.66 10.81 5.83
CA ALA A 252 20.99 11.62 6.85
C ALA A 252 21.33 13.12 6.72
N VAL A 253 22.61 13.46 6.48
CA VAL A 253 23.03 14.85 6.25
C VAL A 253 22.43 15.42 4.97
N ALA A 254 22.34 14.62 3.90
CA ALA A 254 21.73 15.04 2.64
C ALA A 254 20.22 15.29 2.83
N LEU A 255 19.50 14.43 3.56
CA LEU A 255 18.09 14.62 3.91
C LEU A 255 17.86 15.87 4.77
N GLU A 256 18.73 16.14 5.74
CA GLU A 256 18.67 17.35 6.55
C GLU A 256 18.76 18.60 5.65
N ARG A 257 19.71 18.63 4.71
CA ARG A 257 19.87 19.75 3.77
C ARG A 257 18.71 19.86 2.80
N TRP A 258 18.21 18.73 2.31
CA TRP A 258 17.02 18.67 1.45
C TRP A 258 15.83 19.35 2.13
N CYS A 259 15.57 19.02 3.40
CA CYS A 259 14.45 19.61 4.12
C CYS A 259 14.69 20.98 4.72
N ALA A 260 15.94 21.37 4.96
CA ALA A 260 16.30 22.76 5.27
C ALA A 260 15.87 23.72 4.14
N ASP A 261 15.80 23.23 2.90
CA ASP A 261 15.37 24.00 1.73
C ASP A 261 13.84 23.91 1.46
N GLY A 262 13.05 23.63 2.48
CA GLY A 262 11.59 23.80 2.43
C GLY A 262 10.82 22.54 2.02
N CYS A 263 11.08 21.40 2.69
CA CYS A 263 10.15 20.27 2.67
C CYS A 263 8.77 20.70 3.19
N GLY A 264 7.71 20.16 2.59
CA GLY A 264 6.36 20.38 3.07
C GLY A 264 6.13 19.74 4.45
N THR A 265 5.20 20.29 5.23
CA THR A 265 4.78 19.67 6.50
C THR A 265 3.63 18.71 6.23
N LEU A 266 3.63 17.52 6.84
CA LEU A 266 2.50 16.62 6.76
C LEU A 266 1.26 17.26 7.39
N VAL A 267 0.16 17.39 6.63
CA VAL A 267 -1.07 18.05 7.13
C VAL A 267 -2.33 17.20 6.98
N ALA A 268 -2.40 16.27 6.03
CA ALA A 268 -3.52 15.33 5.91
C ALA A 268 -3.07 13.87 6.03
N GLY A 269 -4.03 13.00 6.32
CA GLY A 269 -3.81 11.55 6.44
C GLY A 269 -3.30 10.92 5.15
N LEU A 270 -2.74 9.73 5.28
CA LEU A 270 -2.29 8.92 4.17
C LEU A 270 -3.48 8.36 3.37
N SER A 271 -3.32 8.15 2.07
CA SER A 271 -4.27 7.32 1.32
C SER A 271 -4.31 5.90 1.87
N GLU A 272 -5.40 5.17 1.60
CA GLU A 272 -5.35 3.71 1.76
C GLU A 272 -4.23 3.15 0.88
N PRO A 273 -3.44 2.20 1.40
CA PRO A 273 -2.31 1.63 0.71
C PRO A 273 -2.81 0.56 -0.26
N ARG A 274 -2.23 0.52 -1.45
CA ARG A 274 -2.43 -0.57 -2.39
C ARG A 274 -1.10 -0.92 -3.02
N GLU A 275 -0.73 -2.20 -2.94
CA GLU A 275 0.59 -2.70 -3.37
C GLU A 275 1.76 -1.90 -2.78
N GLY A 276 1.61 -1.43 -1.54
CA GLY A 276 2.62 -0.63 -0.84
C GLY A 276 2.69 0.84 -1.26
N VAL A 277 1.85 1.30 -2.19
CA VAL A 277 1.81 2.71 -2.58
C VAL A 277 0.93 3.51 -1.63
N VAL A 278 1.47 4.63 -1.13
CA VAL A 278 0.83 5.54 -0.17
C VAL A 278 0.94 6.97 -0.69
N VAL A 279 -0.18 7.65 -0.88
CA VAL A 279 -0.21 9.07 -1.25
C VAL A 279 -0.33 9.94 0.00
N VAL A 280 0.50 10.97 0.07
CA VAL A 280 0.69 11.84 1.23
C VAL A 280 0.45 13.28 0.83
N THR A 281 -0.33 14.02 1.62
CA THR A 281 -0.57 15.45 1.40
C THR A 281 0.24 16.32 2.36
N PHE A 282 0.99 17.23 1.77
CA PHE A 282 1.86 18.20 2.41
C PHE A 282 1.25 19.60 2.36
N ASP A 283 1.57 20.42 3.36
CA ASP A 283 1.24 21.84 3.40
C ASP A 283 2.49 22.70 3.22
N PHE A 284 2.36 23.68 2.34
CA PHE A 284 3.34 24.71 2.03
C PHE A 284 2.81 26.13 2.36
N GLY A 285 1.79 26.24 3.22
CA GLY A 285 1.19 27.53 3.60
C GLY A 285 0.06 27.99 2.68
N VAL A 286 -0.57 27.04 1.99
CA VAL A 286 -1.57 27.19 0.90
C VAL A 286 -0.95 27.55 -0.45
N PRO A 287 -1.09 26.69 -1.49
CA PRO A 287 -1.90 25.46 -1.54
C PRO A 287 -1.19 24.20 -1.00
N GLN A 288 -1.98 23.21 -0.57
CA GLN A 288 -1.51 21.86 -0.19
C GLN A 288 -1.11 21.06 -1.44
N ARG A 289 -0.17 20.13 -1.31
CA ARG A 289 0.33 19.31 -2.42
C ARG A 289 0.52 17.85 -2.05
N SER A 290 0.24 16.94 -2.99
CA SER A 290 0.35 15.51 -2.74
C SER A 290 1.51 14.84 -3.49
N ALA A 291 2.16 13.88 -2.82
CA ALA A 291 3.18 13.00 -3.40
C ALA A 291 2.93 11.54 -2.98
N ALA A 292 3.22 10.61 -3.88
CA ALA A 292 3.21 9.17 -3.66
C ALA A 292 4.54 8.66 -3.10
N PHE A 293 4.46 7.64 -2.26
CA PHE A 293 5.56 6.86 -1.72
C PHE A 293 5.29 5.40 -2.00
N THR A 294 6.33 4.61 -2.20
CA THR A 294 6.21 3.15 -2.10
C THR A 294 6.85 2.72 -0.80
N ALA A 295 6.16 1.94 0.01
CA ALA A 295 6.65 1.45 1.28
C ALA A 295 6.35 -0.02 1.48
N GLY A 296 7.19 -0.67 2.27
CA GLY A 296 7.08 -2.09 2.57
C GLY A 296 8.23 -2.55 3.44
N THR A 297 8.57 -3.83 3.31
CA THR A 297 9.74 -4.40 3.98
C THR A 297 10.64 -5.13 3.00
N PHE A 298 11.95 -5.03 3.21
CA PHE A 298 12.96 -5.80 2.51
C PHE A 298 13.77 -6.58 3.55
N GLU A 299 13.78 -7.91 3.45
CA GLU A 299 14.41 -8.80 4.45
C GLU A 299 13.98 -8.52 5.91
N GLY A 300 12.76 -8.02 6.09
CA GLY A 300 12.19 -7.67 7.40
C GLY A 300 12.59 -6.28 7.93
N GLN A 301 13.39 -5.51 7.18
CA GLN A 301 13.66 -4.10 7.48
C GLN A 301 12.64 -3.20 6.76
N PRO A 302 12.26 -2.04 7.34
CA PRO A 302 11.38 -1.09 6.69
C PRO A 302 12.06 -0.50 5.45
N LEU A 303 11.29 -0.33 4.37
CA LEU A 303 11.72 0.30 3.12
C LEU A 303 10.73 1.39 2.74
N VAL A 304 11.25 2.56 2.35
CA VAL A 304 10.50 3.64 1.71
C VAL A 304 11.23 4.05 0.42
N ASN A 305 10.47 4.23 -0.66
CA ASN A 305 10.86 4.91 -1.88
C ASN A 305 10.09 6.24 -1.97
N GLY A 306 10.82 7.33 -2.13
CA GLY A 306 10.29 8.69 -2.19
C GLY A 306 10.96 9.63 -1.19
N LEU A 307 11.37 10.80 -1.67
CA LEU A 307 11.77 11.92 -0.83
C LEU A 307 10.53 12.70 -0.35
N PRO A 308 10.60 13.34 0.82
CA PRO A 308 9.56 14.28 1.24
C PRO A 308 9.40 15.36 0.18
N LEU A 309 8.15 15.66 -0.17
CA LEU A 309 7.84 16.63 -1.21
C LEU A 309 8.47 17.98 -0.84
N ARG A 310 9.13 18.57 -1.84
CA ARG A 310 9.74 19.90 -1.77
C ARG A 310 9.42 20.63 -3.07
N VAL A 311 9.26 21.94 -2.97
CA VAL A 311 9.08 22.79 -4.15
C VAL A 311 10.44 23.02 -4.82
N PRO A 312 10.61 22.66 -6.11
CA PRO A 312 11.85 22.95 -6.81
C PRO A 312 12.18 24.45 -6.83
N PRO A 313 13.46 24.85 -6.79
CA PRO A 313 13.87 26.24 -6.83
C PRO A 313 13.32 26.97 -8.06
N GLY A 314 12.58 28.06 -7.84
CA GLY A 314 12.02 28.87 -8.92
C GLY A 314 10.65 28.42 -9.42
N VAL A 315 10.12 27.30 -8.92
CA VAL A 315 8.78 26.81 -9.20
C VAL A 315 7.77 27.44 -8.24
N ASP A 316 6.60 27.82 -8.76
CA ASP A 316 5.48 28.26 -7.93
C ASP A 316 4.84 27.01 -7.29
N PRO A 317 4.72 26.91 -5.95
CA PRO A 317 4.01 25.81 -5.32
C PRO A 317 2.61 25.57 -5.91
N ALA A 318 1.96 26.63 -6.41
CA ALA A 318 0.65 26.55 -7.03
C ALA A 318 0.64 25.77 -8.37
N THR A 319 1.76 25.63 -9.06
CA THR A 319 1.87 24.90 -10.34
C THR A 319 2.25 23.44 -10.18
N ILE A 320 2.62 23.00 -8.98
CA ILE A 320 2.91 21.58 -8.73
C ILE A 320 1.66 20.74 -8.99
N VAL A 321 1.81 19.74 -9.85
CA VAL A 321 0.79 18.76 -10.20
C VAL A 321 0.58 17.78 -9.04
N ASP A 322 -0.65 17.72 -8.54
CA ASP A 322 -1.00 16.84 -7.42
C ASP A 322 -1.03 15.37 -7.84
N CYS A 323 -0.40 14.51 -7.06
CA CYS A 323 -0.57 13.08 -7.23
C CYS A 323 -2.00 12.67 -6.84
N ALA A 324 -2.73 12.04 -7.78
CA ALA A 324 -4.06 11.52 -7.59
C ALA A 324 -4.16 10.63 -6.35
N SER A 325 -5.03 11.04 -5.43
CA SER A 325 -5.52 10.21 -4.32
C SER A 325 -6.82 9.48 -4.67
N ALA A 326 -7.39 9.75 -5.85
CA ALA A 326 -8.61 9.14 -6.35
C ALA A 326 -8.29 8.07 -7.39
N GLY A 327 -8.98 6.94 -7.32
CA GLY A 327 -8.54 5.69 -7.95
C GLY A 327 -7.61 4.92 -7.02
N SER A 328 -7.13 3.77 -7.48
CA SER A 328 -6.39 2.83 -6.66
C SER A 328 -4.94 2.79 -7.14
N PRO A 329 -4.03 3.65 -6.64
CA PRO A 329 -2.65 3.70 -7.08
C PRO A 329 -1.96 2.38 -6.76
N VAL A 330 -1.42 1.73 -7.78
CA VAL A 330 -0.78 0.39 -7.65
C VAL A 330 0.73 0.47 -7.79
N ARG A 331 1.25 1.53 -8.40
CA ARG A 331 2.68 1.73 -8.55
C ARG A 331 3.04 3.21 -8.51
N ALA A 332 4.17 3.51 -7.88
CA ALA A 332 4.78 4.83 -7.89
C ALA A 332 6.29 4.68 -8.18
N LEU A 333 6.79 5.48 -9.11
CA LEU A 333 8.21 5.52 -9.51
C LEU A 333 8.65 6.98 -9.56
N SER A 334 9.97 7.22 -9.52
CA SER A 334 10.56 8.54 -9.69
C SER A 334 11.39 8.59 -10.97
N ALA A 335 11.22 9.65 -11.76
CA ALA A 335 11.95 9.88 -13.00
C ALA A 335 12.15 11.38 -13.23
N ASP A 336 13.35 11.80 -13.62
CA ASP A 336 13.70 13.16 -14.06
C ASP A 336 13.46 13.26 -15.57
N LEU A 337 12.20 13.43 -15.97
CA LEU A 337 11.75 13.28 -17.36
C LEU A 337 12.23 14.41 -18.27
N ASP A 338 12.35 15.62 -17.74
CA ASP A 338 12.77 16.80 -18.50
C ASP A 338 14.26 17.14 -18.32
N GLY A 339 14.97 16.42 -17.44
CA GLY A 339 16.40 16.52 -17.25
C GLY A 339 16.84 17.74 -16.45
N ASP A 340 15.94 18.33 -15.66
CA ASP A 340 16.23 19.49 -14.82
C ASP A 340 16.92 19.10 -13.49
N GLY A 341 17.05 17.80 -13.21
CA GLY A 341 17.65 17.24 -12.00
C GLY A 341 16.66 16.96 -10.88
N TRP A 342 15.38 17.26 -11.08
CA TRP A 342 14.27 16.97 -10.17
C TRP A 342 13.46 15.81 -10.70
N ALA A 343 13.09 14.90 -9.78
CA ALA A 343 12.32 13.74 -10.19
C ALA A 343 10.81 14.03 -10.10
N GLU A 344 10.13 13.91 -11.22
CA GLU A 344 8.70 13.66 -11.27
C GLU A 344 8.35 12.33 -10.61
N GLN A 345 7.11 12.23 -10.16
CA GLN A 345 6.51 10.99 -9.72
C GLN A 345 5.60 10.43 -10.81
N ILE A 346 5.84 9.17 -11.17
CA ILE A 346 5.06 8.40 -12.12
C ILE A 346 4.14 7.48 -11.33
N VAL A 347 2.85 7.79 -11.32
CA VAL A 347 1.84 7.02 -10.58
C VAL A 347 0.96 6.26 -11.56
N VAL A 348 0.89 4.95 -11.38
CA VAL A 348 -0.03 4.07 -12.11
C VAL A 348 -1.28 3.90 -11.26
N VAL A 349 -2.42 4.32 -11.80
CA VAL A 349 -3.71 4.31 -11.12
C VAL A 349 -4.64 3.34 -11.84
N ASP A 350 -5.17 2.35 -11.13
CA ASP A 350 -6.30 1.59 -11.64
C ASP A 350 -7.60 2.34 -11.38
N ILE A 351 -8.44 2.38 -12.41
CA ILE A 351 -9.76 2.98 -12.31
C ILE A 351 -10.79 1.84 -12.32
N PRO A 352 -11.53 1.60 -11.21
CA PRO A 352 -12.44 0.45 -11.08
C PRO A 352 -13.52 0.33 -12.17
N THR A 353 -13.83 1.44 -12.85
CA THR A 353 -14.86 1.51 -13.90
C THR A 353 -14.31 1.42 -15.33
N HIS A 354 -12.99 1.38 -15.49
CA HIS A 354 -12.32 1.32 -16.80
C HIS A 354 -11.64 -0.03 -16.99
N ILE A 355 -11.61 -0.49 -18.24
CA ILE A 355 -10.85 -1.67 -18.65
C ILE A 355 -9.43 -1.20 -18.96
N GLY A 356 -8.70 -0.73 -17.94
CA GLY A 356 -7.31 -0.24 -18.08
C GLY A 356 -6.79 0.51 -16.86
N SER A 357 -5.49 0.78 -16.88
CA SER A 357 -4.82 1.66 -15.92
C SER A 357 -4.51 3.01 -16.58
N THR A 358 -4.30 4.04 -15.77
CA THR A 358 -3.88 5.36 -16.22
C THR A 358 -2.54 5.70 -15.59
N ILE A 359 -1.60 6.20 -16.40
CA ILE A 359 -0.32 6.72 -15.94
C ILE A 359 -0.44 8.24 -15.83
N MET A 360 -0.05 8.75 -14.66
CA MET A 360 -0.03 10.17 -14.33
C MET A 360 1.39 10.56 -13.90
N VAL A 361 1.82 11.73 -14.35
CA VAL A 361 3.06 12.39 -13.92
C VAL A 361 2.68 13.51 -12.96
N CYS A 362 3.27 13.55 -11.77
CA CYS A 362 2.94 14.47 -10.68
C CYS A 362 4.15 14.79 -9.78
N GLY A 363 3.97 15.63 -8.77
CA GLY A 363 5.00 15.95 -7.78
C GLY A 363 5.97 17.08 -8.16
N THR A 364 5.93 17.56 -9.41
CA THR A 364 6.67 18.74 -9.91
C THR A 364 5.72 19.64 -10.72
N ASP A 365 6.21 20.70 -11.36
CA ASP A 365 5.45 21.55 -12.27
C ASP A 365 5.38 21.00 -13.72
N LEU A 366 5.88 19.78 -13.95
CA LEU A 366 5.76 19.11 -15.24
C LEU A 366 4.34 18.62 -15.49
N GLU A 367 3.63 19.28 -16.41
CA GLU A 367 2.30 18.86 -16.86
C GLU A 367 2.39 17.89 -18.05
N VAL A 368 2.15 16.59 -17.79
CA VAL A 368 2.01 15.57 -18.83
C VAL A 368 0.57 15.10 -18.92
N ALA A 369 0.04 14.99 -20.14
CA ALA A 369 -1.30 14.43 -20.35
C ALA A 369 -1.39 13.00 -19.82
N LEU A 370 -2.53 12.65 -19.22
CA LEU A 370 -2.81 11.29 -18.75
C LEU A 370 -2.66 10.30 -19.90
N MET A 371 -1.96 9.19 -19.63
CA MET A 371 -1.75 8.13 -20.60
C MET A 371 -2.58 6.91 -20.20
N ASP A 372 -3.50 6.52 -21.07
CA ASP A 372 -4.27 5.28 -20.92
C ASP A 372 -3.46 4.09 -21.43
N VAL A 373 -3.38 3.04 -20.63
CA VAL A 373 -2.71 1.79 -20.97
C VAL A 373 -3.71 0.62 -20.96
N PRO A 374 -3.60 -0.34 -21.92
CA PRO A 374 -4.51 -1.47 -22.00
C PRO A 374 -4.54 -2.31 -20.72
N ALA A 375 -5.70 -2.87 -20.38
CA ALA A 375 -5.82 -3.83 -19.28
C ALA A 375 -5.17 -5.17 -19.62
N GLU A 376 -3.86 -5.26 -19.42
CA GLU A 376 -3.19 -6.52 -19.11
C GLU A 376 -3.13 -6.66 -17.58
N PRO A 377 -3.03 -7.88 -17.03
CA PRO A 377 -3.12 -8.11 -15.58
C PRO A 377 -2.07 -7.36 -14.75
N GLN A 378 -0.98 -6.87 -15.36
CA GLN A 378 -0.01 -5.95 -14.78
C GLN A 378 0.58 -5.05 -15.87
N VAL A 379 0.42 -3.73 -15.76
CA VAL A 379 1.15 -2.76 -16.58
C VAL A 379 2.59 -2.69 -16.07
N TRP A 380 3.55 -2.98 -16.94
CA TRP A 380 4.97 -2.90 -16.61
C TRP A 380 5.48 -1.50 -16.86
N VAL A 381 5.82 -0.79 -15.79
CA VAL A 381 6.49 0.52 -15.86
C VAL A 381 7.87 0.45 -15.21
N ALA A 382 8.87 0.96 -15.93
CA ALA A 382 10.25 1.13 -15.45
C ALA A 382 10.81 2.48 -15.93
N VAL A 383 11.86 2.95 -15.25
CA VAL A 383 12.56 4.21 -15.55
C VAL A 383 14.00 3.86 -15.93
N VAL A 384 14.46 4.35 -17.08
CA VAL A 384 15.85 4.15 -17.54
C VAL A 384 16.47 5.52 -17.77
N ARG A 385 17.74 5.68 -17.46
CA ARG A 385 18.44 6.95 -17.66
C ARG A 385 19.01 7.04 -19.08
N ASP A 386 18.85 8.19 -19.72
CA ASP A 386 19.49 8.49 -21.00
C ASP A 386 20.00 9.93 -21.05
N ALA A 387 21.33 10.08 -21.11
CA ALA A 387 22.01 11.32 -21.48
C ALA A 387 21.49 12.62 -20.82
N GLY A 388 21.17 12.58 -19.52
CA GLY A 388 20.78 13.75 -18.73
C GLY A 388 19.29 13.86 -18.42
N SER A 389 18.45 12.99 -18.98
CA SER A 389 17.06 12.81 -18.56
C SER A 389 16.73 11.33 -18.38
N ASP A 390 15.54 11.05 -17.87
CA ASP A 390 15.01 9.70 -17.74
C ASP A 390 13.95 9.41 -18.81
N VAL A 391 13.91 8.15 -19.26
CA VAL A 391 12.93 7.61 -20.20
C VAL A 391 12.06 6.56 -19.49
N LEU A 392 10.80 6.47 -19.92
CA LEU A 392 9.85 5.51 -19.38
C LEU A 392 9.76 4.29 -20.28
N LEU A 393 9.79 3.11 -19.68
CA LEU A 393 9.48 1.87 -20.35
C LEU A 393 8.11 1.41 -19.89
N ILE A 394 7.18 1.32 -20.82
CA ILE A 394 5.77 0.98 -20.55
C ILE A 394 5.40 -0.19 -21.45
N ASP A 395 5.15 -1.36 -20.87
CA ASP A 395 4.81 -2.61 -21.56
C ASP A 395 5.76 -2.94 -22.73
N GLY A 396 7.06 -2.76 -22.48
CA GLY A 396 8.10 -3.04 -23.46
C GLY A 396 8.22 -2.01 -24.59
N ARG A 397 7.60 -0.84 -24.47
CA ARG A 397 7.85 0.31 -25.34
C ARG A 397 8.56 1.44 -24.62
N VAL A 398 9.40 2.16 -25.33
CA VAL A 398 10.19 3.29 -24.80
C VAL A 398 9.48 4.60 -25.08
N TYR A 399 9.28 5.41 -24.05
CA TYR A 399 8.71 6.74 -24.09
C TYR A 399 9.71 7.76 -23.56
N ALA A 400 9.88 8.86 -24.30
CA ALA A 400 10.73 9.97 -23.89
C ALA A 400 9.92 11.28 -23.94
N PHE A 401 10.25 12.20 -23.04
CA PHE A 401 9.64 13.53 -23.04
C PHE A 401 10.28 14.40 -24.12
N ASP A 402 9.45 15.00 -24.99
CA ASP A 402 9.93 15.85 -26.10
C ASP A 402 9.92 17.36 -25.78
N GLY A 403 9.66 17.71 -24.51
CA GLY A 403 9.42 19.09 -24.07
C GLY A 403 7.94 19.46 -23.98
N THR A 404 7.04 18.64 -24.52
CA THR A 404 5.58 18.87 -24.49
C THR A 404 4.76 17.65 -24.11
N SER A 405 5.21 16.44 -24.44
CA SER A 405 4.49 15.21 -24.17
C SER A 405 5.45 14.01 -24.10
N LEU A 406 4.97 12.91 -23.51
CA LEU A 406 5.64 11.61 -23.61
C LEU A 406 5.35 11.00 -24.98
N VAL A 407 6.39 10.80 -25.77
CA VAL A 407 6.30 10.28 -27.14
C VAL A 407 6.89 8.88 -27.20
N ASP A 408 6.14 7.95 -27.80
CA ASP A 408 6.63 6.62 -28.14
C ASP A 408 7.77 6.73 -29.17
N GLN A 409 8.93 6.19 -28.82
CA GLN A 409 10.14 6.26 -29.64
C GLN A 409 10.18 5.19 -30.72
N GLY A 410 9.17 4.31 -30.80
CA GLY A 410 9.11 3.21 -31.75
C GLY A 410 10.16 2.14 -31.48
N VAL A 411 10.59 2.02 -30.21
CA VAL A 411 11.58 1.04 -29.78
C VAL A 411 10.91 0.01 -28.88
N ASP A 412 10.92 -1.24 -29.33
CA ASP A 412 10.53 -2.39 -28.53
C ASP A 412 11.70 -2.82 -27.61
N ALA A 413 11.39 -3.07 -26.35
CA ALA A 413 12.30 -3.46 -25.29
C ALA A 413 11.77 -4.72 -24.60
N SER A 414 12.58 -5.77 -24.51
CA SER A 414 12.28 -6.94 -23.68
C SER A 414 13.29 -7.08 -22.54
N PHE A 415 12.79 -7.40 -21.36
CA PHE A 415 13.57 -7.61 -20.13
C PHE A 415 13.72 -9.08 -19.74
N THR A 416 13.07 -10.01 -20.45
CA THR A 416 13.15 -11.43 -20.13
C THR A 416 14.48 -12.01 -20.62
N ASP A 417 15.24 -12.62 -19.70
CA ASP A 417 16.49 -13.36 -19.90
C ASP A 417 17.29 -12.93 -21.13
N SER A 418 18.22 -12.02 -20.89
CA SER A 418 19.11 -11.30 -21.82
C SER A 418 19.73 -12.09 -22.97
N LEU A 419 19.70 -13.42 -22.91
CA LEU A 419 20.22 -14.30 -23.95
C LEU A 419 19.20 -15.39 -24.32
N GLY A 420 17.98 -14.96 -24.68
CA GLY A 420 16.93 -15.84 -25.18
C GLY A 420 17.30 -16.58 -26.48
N THR A 421 16.42 -17.47 -26.93
CA THR A 421 16.65 -18.22 -28.18
C THR A 421 16.34 -17.38 -29.42
N GLY A 422 17.19 -17.45 -30.45
CA GLY A 422 17.02 -16.78 -31.74
C GLY A 422 17.55 -15.35 -31.77
N THR A 423 17.01 -14.54 -32.68
CA THR A 423 17.31 -13.11 -32.79
C THR A 423 16.47 -12.33 -31.78
N GLY A 424 17.05 -11.36 -31.08
CA GLY A 424 16.33 -10.55 -30.11
C GLY A 424 16.87 -9.12 -29.99
N THR A 425 16.05 -8.28 -29.33
CA THR A 425 16.41 -6.93 -28.91
C THR A 425 16.21 -6.84 -27.41
N SER A 426 17.20 -6.29 -26.71
CA SER A 426 17.14 -5.98 -25.28
C SER A 426 17.57 -4.52 -25.05
N VAL A 427 17.19 -3.99 -23.90
CA VAL A 427 17.56 -2.65 -23.46
C VAL A 427 18.24 -2.77 -22.11
N GLY A 428 19.31 -2.02 -21.93
CA GLY A 428 20.05 -1.90 -20.67
C GLY A 428 20.77 -0.57 -20.64
N CYS A 429 21.74 -0.40 -19.74
CA CYS A 429 22.53 0.81 -19.63
C CYS A 429 24.03 0.54 -19.79
N GLY A 430 24.77 1.55 -20.24
CA GLY A 430 26.22 1.50 -20.30
C GLY A 430 26.85 2.86 -20.56
N THR A 431 28.12 2.86 -20.94
CA THR A 431 28.85 4.09 -21.30
C THR A 431 28.83 4.26 -22.81
N TRP A 432 28.45 5.45 -23.30
CA TRP A 432 28.51 5.79 -24.72
C TRP A 432 29.07 7.20 -24.94
N GLY A 433 30.01 7.35 -25.87
CA GLY A 433 30.55 8.67 -26.24
C GLY A 433 31.21 9.44 -25.08
N GLY A 434 31.62 8.75 -24.01
CA GLY A 434 32.17 9.36 -22.79
C GLY A 434 31.13 9.72 -21.72
N SER A 435 29.85 9.49 -21.98
CA SER A 435 28.76 9.61 -21.01
C SER A 435 28.49 8.25 -20.35
N GLU A 436 28.41 8.21 -19.03
CA GLU A 436 27.97 7.04 -18.27
C GLU A 436 26.43 7.01 -18.17
N HIS A 437 25.87 5.83 -17.86
CA HIS A 437 24.42 5.65 -17.64
C HIS A 437 23.55 6.02 -18.85
N VAL A 438 24.05 5.74 -20.06
CA VAL A 438 23.31 5.91 -21.30
C VAL A 438 22.44 4.69 -21.52
N ALA A 439 21.19 4.89 -21.90
CA ALA A 439 20.31 3.80 -22.29
C ALA A 439 20.80 3.21 -23.61
N LEU A 440 21.06 1.90 -23.64
CA LEU A 440 21.59 1.19 -24.79
C LEU A 440 20.61 0.13 -25.28
N ARG A 441 20.45 0.09 -26.60
CA ARG A 441 19.75 -0.97 -27.33
C ARG A 441 20.76 -2.01 -27.79
N TYR A 442 20.51 -3.25 -27.42
CA TYR A 442 21.29 -4.41 -27.81
C TYR A 442 20.50 -5.25 -28.79
N THR A 443 21.02 -5.47 -29.99
CA THR A 443 20.45 -6.42 -30.96
C THR A 443 21.41 -7.57 -31.14
N TYR A 444 20.92 -8.80 -31.00
CA TYR A 444 21.77 -9.99 -31.08
C TYR A 444 21.25 -11.06 -32.03
N THR A 445 22.18 -11.81 -32.63
CA THR A 445 21.92 -12.99 -33.47
C THR A 445 22.95 -14.09 -33.18
N TYR A 446 22.61 -15.34 -33.49
CA TYR A 446 23.48 -16.50 -33.27
C TYR A 446 23.87 -17.19 -34.59
N GLU A 447 25.10 -17.68 -34.66
CA GLU A 447 25.61 -18.57 -35.71
C GLU A 447 25.88 -19.97 -35.14
N GLY A 448 25.66 -21.03 -35.92
CA GLY A 448 25.98 -22.41 -35.52
C GLY A 448 25.00 -23.04 -34.51
N GLY A 449 24.02 -22.27 -34.05
CA GLY A 449 22.96 -22.65 -33.12
C GLY A 449 21.94 -21.52 -33.00
N ASN A 450 21.05 -21.59 -32.01
CA ASN A 450 20.01 -20.57 -31.78
C ASN A 450 19.91 -20.14 -30.32
N SER A 451 20.89 -20.48 -29.50
CA SER A 451 20.98 -20.10 -28.09
C SER A 451 22.44 -19.99 -27.68
N PRO A 452 22.75 -19.35 -26.54
CA PRO A 452 24.12 -19.27 -26.05
C PRO A 452 24.80 -20.63 -25.85
N ASP A 453 24.01 -21.63 -25.48
CA ASP A 453 24.49 -23.00 -25.23
C ASP A 453 24.75 -23.79 -26.51
N THR A 454 24.15 -23.40 -27.64
CA THR A 454 24.19 -24.17 -28.90
C THR A 454 24.92 -23.46 -30.02
N ALA A 455 25.12 -22.14 -29.92
CA ALA A 455 25.76 -21.32 -30.92
C ALA A 455 27.29 -21.39 -30.85
N THR A 456 27.94 -21.16 -31.99
CA THR A 456 29.39 -21.01 -32.10
C THR A 456 29.83 -19.55 -32.04
N VAL A 457 28.97 -18.63 -32.51
CA VAL A 457 29.21 -17.18 -32.47
C VAL A 457 27.92 -16.47 -32.10
N MET A 458 28.03 -15.39 -31.32
CA MET A 458 26.97 -14.42 -31.09
C MET A 458 27.42 -13.07 -31.65
N HIS A 459 26.63 -12.52 -32.58
CA HIS A 459 26.83 -11.17 -33.09
C HIS A 459 25.98 -10.21 -32.27
N VAL A 460 26.59 -9.18 -31.69
CA VAL A 460 25.90 -8.17 -30.89
C VAL A 460 26.15 -6.80 -31.49
N THR A 461 25.08 -6.02 -31.63
CA THR A 461 25.11 -4.62 -32.02
C THR A 461 24.62 -3.78 -30.85
N VAL A 462 25.40 -2.78 -30.45
CA VAL A 462 25.12 -1.88 -29.31
C VAL A 462 25.05 -0.45 -29.82
N GLN A 463 24.02 0.28 -29.40
CA GLN A 463 23.80 1.66 -29.81
C GLN A 463 22.95 2.41 -28.77
N PRO A 464 23.03 3.75 -28.70
CA PRO A 464 22.15 4.53 -27.84
C PRO A 464 20.67 4.32 -28.19
N LEU A 465 19.83 4.30 -27.18
CA LEU A 465 18.40 4.04 -27.30
C LEU A 465 17.71 5.13 -28.12
N LEU A 466 18.00 6.40 -27.82
CA LEU A 466 17.39 7.56 -28.48
C LEU A 466 18.24 8.17 -29.62
N ALA A 467 19.38 7.55 -29.97
CA ALA A 467 20.19 7.98 -31.12
C ALA A 467 20.40 6.82 -32.11
N PRO A 468 19.34 6.40 -32.83
CA PRO A 468 19.41 5.26 -33.75
C PRO A 468 20.34 5.47 -34.95
N ASP A 469 20.69 6.74 -35.25
CA ASP A 469 21.63 7.10 -36.31
C ASP A 469 23.09 7.12 -35.85
N ALA A 470 23.37 6.91 -34.55
CA ALA A 470 24.74 6.79 -34.06
C ALA A 470 25.40 5.52 -34.61
N ASP A 471 26.69 5.62 -34.97
CA ASP A 471 27.46 4.46 -35.44
C ASP A 471 27.46 3.38 -34.35
N PRO A 472 26.92 2.18 -34.60
CA PRO A 472 26.79 1.17 -33.56
C PRO A 472 28.12 0.46 -33.29
N ASP A 473 28.34 0.08 -32.03
CA ASP A 473 29.41 -0.85 -31.68
C ASP A 473 28.99 -2.28 -32.05
N GLN A 474 29.91 -3.03 -32.65
CA GLN A 474 29.67 -4.40 -33.08
C GLN A 474 30.66 -5.36 -32.45
N TYR A 475 30.13 -6.48 -31.94
CA TYR A 475 30.89 -7.51 -31.26
C TYR A 475 30.58 -8.87 -31.86
N ASP A 476 31.63 -9.62 -32.20
CA ASP A 476 31.54 -11.04 -32.56
C ASP A 476 32.13 -11.86 -31.42
N LEU A 477 31.26 -12.51 -30.64
CA LEU A 477 31.63 -13.23 -29.42
C LEU A 477 31.66 -14.73 -29.71
N ALA A 478 32.79 -15.39 -29.44
CA ALA A 478 32.96 -16.82 -29.70
C ALA A 478 32.35 -17.63 -28.55
N LEU A 479 31.29 -18.39 -28.81
CA LEU A 479 30.59 -19.16 -27.80
C LEU A 479 31.07 -20.62 -27.73
N PRO A 480 31.11 -21.23 -26.52
CA PRO A 480 30.72 -20.68 -25.22
C PRO A 480 31.84 -19.89 -24.50
N ALA A 481 33.00 -19.68 -25.14
CA ALA A 481 34.18 -19.10 -24.48
C ALA A 481 33.95 -17.67 -23.97
N ASP A 482 33.19 -16.86 -24.71
CA ASP A 482 32.91 -15.46 -24.42
C ASP A 482 31.51 -15.23 -23.81
N ILE A 483 30.88 -16.27 -23.24
CA ILE A 483 29.53 -16.18 -22.68
C ILE A 483 29.41 -15.13 -21.58
N GLN A 484 30.44 -14.98 -20.75
CA GLN A 484 30.45 -13.98 -19.67
C GLN A 484 30.51 -12.56 -20.25
N THR A 485 31.32 -12.33 -21.28
CA THR A 485 31.36 -11.05 -22.01
C THR A 485 30.02 -10.76 -22.67
N ALA A 486 29.35 -11.77 -23.25
CA ALA A 486 28.01 -11.61 -23.81
C ALA A 486 26.99 -11.21 -22.75
N VAL A 487 27.02 -11.86 -21.58
CA VAL A 487 26.20 -11.51 -20.42
C VAL A 487 26.50 -10.08 -19.95
N GLU A 488 27.77 -9.67 -19.86
CA GLU A 488 28.15 -8.33 -19.42
C GLU A 488 27.72 -7.24 -20.41
N ILE A 489 27.83 -7.50 -21.71
CA ILE A 489 27.38 -6.57 -22.75
C ILE A 489 25.85 -6.43 -22.70
N VAL A 490 25.10 -7.55 -22.67
CA VAL A 490 23.64 -7.48 -22.79
C VAL A 490 22.94 -7.19 -21.46
N ASN A 491 23.50 -7.60 -20.32
CA ASN A 491 22.98 -7.26 -18.99
C ASN A 491 23.61 -5.97 -18.45
N GLY A 492 23.86 -4.96 -19.27
CA GLY A 492 24.32 -3.66 -18.78
C GLY A 492 23.34 -3.14 -17.71
N TRP A 493 23.72 -3.32 -16.43
CA TRP A 493 22.88 -2.95 -15.29
C TRP A 493 22.78 -1.44 -15.25
N CYS A 494 21.59 -0.89 -15.43
CA CYS A 494 21.30 0.47 -15.01
C CYS A 494 21.43 0.47 -13.49
N ASP A 495 22.30 1.31 -12.93
CA ASP A 495 22.61 1.38 -11.50
C ASP A 495 21.38 1.13 -10.64
N GLY A 496 21.25 -0.08 -10.09
CA GLY A 496 20.16 -0.40 -9.18
C GLY A 496 18.86 -0.87 -9.79
N LEU A 497 18.79 -1.18 -11.07
CA LEU A 497 17.71 -1.98 -11.62
C LEU A 497 18.20 -3.43 -11.76
N PRO A 498 18.04 -4.30 -10.74
CA PRO A 498 17.44 -5.56 -11.09
C PRO A 498 16.09 -5.19 -11.67
N VAL A 499 15.91 -5.42 -12.97
CA VAL A 499 14.57 -5.68 -13.48
C VAL A 499 14.16 -7.02 -12.89
N ARG A 500 13.85 -7.02 -11.59
CA ARG A 500 13.05 -8.08 -11.01
C ARG A 500 11.66 -7.83 -11.54
N THR A 501 11.32 -8.65 -12.52
CA THR A 501 9.95 -9.06 -12.76
C THR A 501 9.38 -9.55 -11.44
N GLY A 502 8.56 -8.71 -10.79
CA GLY A 502 7.59 -9.10 -9.79
C GLY A 502 6.21 -8.82 -10.35
#